data_AF-A0A2D6P907-F1
#
_entry.id   AF-A0A2D6P907-F1
#
_cell.length_a   1.000
_cell.length_b   1.000
_cell.length_c   1.000
_cell.angle_alpha   90.00
_cell.angle_beta   90.00
_cell.angle_gamma   90.00
#
_symmetry.space_group_name_H-M   'P 1'
#
loop_
_entity.id
_entity.type
_entity.pdbx_description
1 polymer ?
#
loop_
_entity_poly.entity_id
_entity_poly.type
_entity_poly.pdbx_seq_one_letter_code
_entity_poly.pdbx_strand_id
1 'polypeptide(L)' 'MKTEFLCVKPKTSKAKNRFANEMDKLHSCRVEKRQDGKTFLASISGRYFFWINEGRDDHWEVIK' A
#
# COMPACT_ATOMS: atom_id res chain seq x y z
N MET A 1 -6.76 19.69 -5.72
CA MET A 1 -5.63 18.92 -5.15
C MET A 1 -5.36 17.73 -6.05
N LYS A 2 -4.11 17.45 -6.41
CA LYS A 2 -3.74 16.31 -7.25
C LYS A 2 -3.74 15.04 -6.38
N THR A 3 -4.45 14.01 -6.80
CA THR A 3 -4.41 12.70 -6.14
C THR A 3 -3.08 12.03 -6.43
N GLU A 4 -2.38 11.60 -5.38
CA GLU A 4 -1.11 10.89 -5.46
C GLU A 4 -1.35 9.38 -5.34
N PHE A 5 -0.59 8.60 -6.11
CA PHE A 5 -0.65 7.13 -6.08
C PHE A 5 0.75 6.54 -5.91
N LEU A 6 0.81 5.41 -5.22
CA LEU A 6 2.01 4.57 -5.09
C LEU A 6 1.65 3.14 -5.46
N CYS A 7 2.58 2.44 -6.11
CA CYS A 7 2.45 1.01 -6.36
C CYS A 7 3.22 0.23 -5.29
N VAL A 8 2.61 -0.83 -4.76
CA VAL A 8 3.23 -1.70 -3.76
C VAL A 8 3.21 -3.18 -4.17
N LYS A 9 4.20 -3.93 -3.71
CA LYS A 9 4.29 -5.38 -3.85
C LYS A 9 4.36 -6.06 -2.47
N PRO A 10 3.63 -7.15 -2.24
CA PRO A 10 3.69 -7.87 -0.97
C PRO A 10 4.98 -8.68 -0.83
N LYS A 11 5.68 -8.53 0.30
CA LYS A 11 6.89 -9.28 0.66
C LYS A 11 6.56 -10.57 1.42
N THR A 12 5.71 -10.45 2.44
CA THR A 12 5.39 -11.55 3.37
C THR A 12 4.15 -12.34 2.96
N SER A 13 3.99 -13.56 3.47
CA SER A 13 2.79 -14.38 3.23
C SER A 13 1.50 -13.68 3.69
N LYS A 14 1.57 -12.92 4.79
CA LYS A 14 0.45 -12.10 5.28
C LYS A 14 0.08 -11.02 4.27
N ALA A 15 1.06 -10.26 3.78
CA ALA A 15 0.83 -9.24 2.76
C ALA A 15 0.31 -9.85 1.45
N LYS A 16 0.83 -11.01 1.03
CA LYS A 16 0.35 -11.73 -0.17
C LYS A 16 -1.12 -12.14 -0.05
N ASN A 17 -1.55 -12.60 1.12
CA ASN A 17 -2.95 -12.91 1.38
C ASN A 17 -3.84 -11.65 1.31
N ARG A 18 -3.42 -10.54 1.93
CA ARG A 18 -4.13 -9.24 1.83
C ARG A 18 -4.20 -8.74 0.40
N PHE A 19 -3.10 -8.83 -0.34
CA PHE A 19 -3.02 -8.44 -1.74
C PHE A 19 -4.02 -9.20 -2.61
N ALA A 20 -4.14 -10.52 -2.40
CA ALA A 20 -5.05 -11.37 -3.16
C ALA A 20 -6.52 -11.16 -2.80
N ASN A 21 -6.84 -11.00 -1.51
CA ASN A 21 -8.24 -11.04 -1.04
C ASN A 21 -8.85 -9.64 -0.85
N GLU A 22 -8.05 -8.66 -0.43
CA GLU A 22 -8.54 -7.32 -0.09
C GLU A 22 -8.17 -6.28 -1.15
N MET A 23 -7.09 -6.48 -1.91
CA MET A 23 -6.63 -5.51 -2.91
C MET A 23 -6.89 -5.92 -4.36
N ASP A 24 -7.60 -7.01 -4.62
CA ASP A 24 -7.88 -7.54 -5.97
C ASP A 24 -6.64 -7.76 -6.84
N LYS A 25 -5.48 -8.03 -6.20
CA LYS A 25 -4.17 -8.10 -6.85
C LYS A 25 -3.79 -6.82 -7.62
N LEU A 26 -4.36 -5.67 -7.24
CA LEU A 26 -4.01 -4.36 -7.80
C LEU A 26 -2.90 -3.72 -6.96
N HIS A 27 -1.77 -3.42 -7.60
CA HIS A 27 -0.59 -2.86 -6.94
C HIS A 27 -0.76 -1.40 -6.53
N SER A 28 -1.58 -0.64 -7.25
CA SER A 28 -1.77 0.78 -7.00
C SER A 28 -2.54 1.03 -5.71
N CYS A 29 -2.15 2.08 -5.00
CA CYS A 29 -2.80 2.60 -3.81
C CYS A 29 -2.83 4.13 -3.87
N ARG A 30 -3.92 4.73 -3.39
CA ARG A 30 -4.02 6.18 -3.20
C ARG A 30 -3.29 6.58 -1.92
N VAL A 31 -2.51 7.66 -1.99
CA VAL A 31 -1.92 8.29 -0.80
C VAL A 31 -2.98 9.16 -0.13
N GLU A 32 -3.39 8.77 1.06
CA GLU A 32 -4.36 9.52 1.88
C GLU A 32 -3.67 10.57 2.74
N LYS A 33 -2.53 10.20 3.34
CA LYS A 33 -1.81 11.02 4.30
C LYS A 33 -0.34 10.63 4.36
N ARG A 34 0.53 11.60 4.61
CA ARG A 34 1.93 11.39 5.00
C ARG A 34 2.12 11.99 6.39
N GLN A 35 2.65 11.20 7.33
CA GLN A 35 2.84 11.64 8.72
C GLN A 35 3.93 10.80 9.38
N ASP A 36 4.81 11.44 10.16
CA ASP A 36 5.84 10.80 10.99
C ASP A 36 6.72 9.79 10.20
N GLY A 37 7.06 10.14 8.96
CA GLY A 37 7.88 9.30 8.08
C GLY A 37 7.17 8.03 7.57
N LYS A 38 5.84 7.98 7.68
CA LYS A 38 4.99 6.92 7.13
C LYS A 38 3.96 7.49 6.16
N THR A 39 3.45 6.63 5.30
CA THR A 39 2.44 6.96 4.29
C THR A 39 1.23 6.07 4.49
N PHE A 40 0.06 6.69 4.65
CA PHE A 40 -1.23 6.01 4.73
C PHE A 40 -1.77 5.81 3.33
N LEU A 41 -1.98 4.54 2.99
CA LEU A 41 -2.41 4.08 1.69
C LEU A 41 -3.80 3.48 1.76
N ALA A 42 -4.61 3.80 0.76
CA ALA A 42 -5.85 3.11 0.45
C ALA A 42 -5.67 2.31 -0.84
N SER A 43 -5.93 1.00 -0.78
CA SER A 43 -6.00 0.17 -1.99
C SER A 43 -7.08 0.68 -2.94
N ILE A 44 -6.89 0.51 -4.25
CA ILE A 44 -7.89 0.91 -5.26
C ILE A 44 -9.24 0.20 -5.07
N SER A 45 -9.22 -1.03 -4.57
CA SER A 45 -10.44 -1.77 -4.22
C SER A 45 -11.27 -1.08 -3.12
N GLY A 46 -10.66 -0.16 -2.35
CA GLY A 46 -11.29 0.51 -1.21
C GLY A 46 -11.49 -0.40 0.01
N ARG A 47 -10.93 -1.61 0.03
CA ARG A 47 -11.16 -2.59 1.11
C ARG A 47 -9.99 -2.74 2.07
N TYR A 48 -8.79 -2.32 1.68
CA TYR A 48 -7.60 -2.36 2.53
C TYR A 48 -6.97 -0.97 2.68
N PHE A 49 -6.70 -0.61 3.93
CA PHE A 49 -6.06 0.64 4.33
C PHE A 49 -4.93 0.33 5.30
N PHE A 50 -3.78 0.95 5.09
CA PHE A 50 -2.58 0.59 5.84
C PHE A 50 -1.53 1.70 5.79
N TRP A 51 -0.71 1.75 6.84
CA TRP A 51 0.47 2.59 6.87
C TRP A 51 1.68 1.80 6.38
N ILE A 52 2.53 2.45 5.61
CA ILE A 52 3.83 1.90 5.23
C ILE A 52 4.97 2.86 5.58
N ASN A 53 6.15 2.30 5.75
CA ASN A 53 7.40 3.04 5.58
C ASN A 53 7.96 2.77 4.18
N GLU A 54 7.94 3.76 3.29
CA GLU A 54 8.27 3.57 1.86
C GLU A 54 9.68 2.99 1.62
N GLY A 55 10.63 3.18 2.55
CA GLY A 55 11.99 2.66 2.41
C GLY A 55 12.31 1.40 3.21
N ARG A 56 11.50 1.05 4.23
CA ARG A 56 11.83 -0.04 5.18
C ARG A 56 10.61 -0.75 5.76
N ASP A 57 9.56 -0.92 4.97
CA ASP A 57 8.38 -1.67 5.42
C ASP A 57 8.64 -3.19 5.42
N ASP A 58 8.17 -3.88 6.47
CA ASP A 58 8.36 -5.31 6.64
C ASP A 58 7.47 -6.14 5.70
N HIS A 59 6.32 -5.60 5.30
CA HIS A 59 5.27 -6.32 4.61
C HIS A 59 5.13 -5.91 3.14
N TRP A 60 5.40 -4.65 2.83
CA TRP A 60 5.23 -4.06 1.51
C TRP A 60 6.53 -3.50 0.97
N GLU A 61 6.69 -3.52 -0.34
CA GLU A 61 7.77 -2.87 -1.07
C GLU A 61 7.14 -1.85 -2.02
N VAL A 62 7.60 -0.61 -2.01
CA VAL A 62 7.17 0.39 -2.99
C VAL A 62 7.91 0.15 -4.30
N ILE A 63 7.16 0.05 -5.40
CA ILE A 63 7.69 -0.22 -6.74
C ILE A 63 7.35 0.93 -7.70
N LYS A 64 8.18 1.08 -8.73
CA LYS A 64 7.98 2.05 -9.83
C LYS A 64 7.35 1.38 -11.04
#